data_AF-A0A1B9JTB7-F1
#
_entry.id   AF-A0A1B9JTB7-F1
#
_cell.length_a   1.000
_cell.length_b   1.000
_cell.length_c   1.000
_cell.angle_alpha   90.00
_cell.angle_beta   90.00
_cell.angle_gamma   90.00
#
_symmetry.space_group_name_H-M   'P 1'
#
loop_
_entity.id
_entity.type
_entity.pdbx_description
1 polymer ?
#
loop_
_entity_poly.entity_id
_entity_poly.type
_entity_poly.pdbx_seq_one_letter_code
_entity_poly.pdbx_strand_id
1 'polypeptide(L)' 'MKISQITPVDTSENVVIHLNQFAKIEQAETIARACINAHSTPADFMVMICCIADLLHAVIEKTE' A
#
# COMPACT_ATOMS: atom_id res chain seq x y z
N MET A 1 -17.80 -23.39 40.38
CA MET A 1 -16.82 -22.99 39.35
C MET A 1 -17.58 -22.26 38.27
N LYS A 2 -17.45 -20.93 38.15
CA LYS A 2 -18.18 -20.14 37.13
C LYS A 2 -17.43 -20.26 35.80
N ILE A 3 -18.10 -20.81 34.79
CA ILE A 3 -17.60 -20.83 33.41
C ILE A 3 -17.66 -19.38 32.91
N SER A 4 -16.50 -18.81 32.58
CA SER A 4 -16.43 -17.51 31.93
C SER A 4 -17.20 -17.58 30.62
N GLN A 5 -18.29 -16.82 30.49
CA GLN A 5 -19.00 -16.68 29.23
C GLN A 5 -18.04 -16.05 28.22
N ILE A 6 -17.73 -16.77 27.14
CA ILE A 6 -17.02 -16.22 26.00
C ILE A 6 -18.00 -15.29 25.31
N THR A 7 -17.80 -13.98 25.40
CA THR A 7 -18.55 -13.00 24.62
C THR A 7 -18.25 -13.26 23.14
N PRO A 8 -19.25 -13.55 22.29
CA PRO A 8 -19.01 -13.69 20.86
C PRO A 8 -18.52 -12.36 20.31
N VAL A 9 -17.41 -12.38 19.57
CA VAL A 9 -16.90 -11.22 18.85
C VAL A 9 -17.92 -10.87 17.76
N ASP A 10 -18.45 -9.65 17.81
CA ASP A 10 -19.31 -9.13 16.77
C ASP A 10 -18.49 -8.98 15.47
N THR A 11 -18.86 -9.73 14.44
CA THR A 11 -18.22 -9.75 13.12
C THR A 11 -19.05 -9.02 12.07
N SER A 12 -20.10 -8.30 12.48
CA SER A 12 -20.98 -7.56 11.58
C SER A 12 -20.24 -6.44 10.83
N GLU A 13 -19.18 -5.88 11.42
CA GLU A 13 -18.24 -4.96 10.77
C GLU A 13 -16.90 -5.66 10.50
N ASN A 14 -16.89 -6.63 9.57
CA ASN A 14 -15.64 -7.13 9.04
C ASN A 14 -14.94 -6.00 8.26
N VAL A 15 -13.97 -5.34 8.89
CA VAL A 15 -13.08 -4.39 8.22
C VAL A 15 -12.19 -5.16 7.25
N VAL A 16 -12.49 -5.08 5.95
CA VAL A 16 -11.66 -5.67 4.90
C VAL A 16 -10.45 -4.75 4.68
N ILE A 17 -9.30 -5.16 5.19
CA ILE A 17 -8.04 -4.42 4.98
C ILE A 17 -7.40 -4.92 3.67
N HIS A 18 -7.34 -4.05 2.67
CA HIS A 18 -6.70 -4.34 1.38
C HIS A 18 -5.17 -4.18 1.48
N LEU A 19 -4.50 -5.06 2.23
CA LEU A 19 -3.05 -5.03 2.49
C LEU A 19 -2.20 -4.85 1.22
N ASN A 20 -2.63 -5.44 0.10
CA ASN A 20 -1.93 -5.30 -1.19
C ASN A 20 -1.97 -3.87 -1.76
N GLN A 21 -3.04 -3.11 -1.52
CA GLN A 21 -3.10 -1.71 -1.96
C GLN A 21 -2.16 -0.84 -1.11
N PHE A 22 -2.16 -1.03 0.22
CA PHE A 22 -1.25 -0.33 1.12
C PHE A 22 0.22 -0.61 0.79
N ALA A 23 0.57 -1.88 0.54
CA ALA A 23 1.94 -2.25 0.17
C ALA A 23 2.42 -1.55 -1.12
N LYS A 24 1.55 -1.38 -2.12
CA LYS A 24 1.91 -0.66 -3.36
C LYS A 24 2.12 0.83 -3.13
N ILE A 25 1.33 1.45 -2.25
CA ILE A 25 1.50 2.85 -1.86
C ILE A 25 2.84 3.03 -1.13
N GLU A 26 3.17 2.13 -0.20
CA GLU A 26 4.45 2.15 0.53
C GLU A 26 5.65 1.95 -0.40
N GLN A 27 5.54 1.05 -1.38
CA GLN A 27 6.56 0.87 -2.42
C GLN A 27 6.75 2.13 -3.27
N ALA A 28 5.66 2.79 -3.67
CA ALA A 28 5.72 4.02 -4.44
C ALA A 28 6.41 5.15 -3.63
N GLU A 29 6.10 5.27 -2.34
CA GLU A 29 6.75 6.23 -1.44
C GLU A 29 8.25 5.95 -1.28
N THR A 30 8.63 4.68 -1.11
CA THR A 30 10.03 4.27 -0.98
C THR A 30 10.83 4.63 -2.23
N ILE A 31 10.27 4.38 -3.42
CA ILE A 31 10.91 4.72 -4.70
C ILE A 31 10.99 6.24 -4.88
N ALA A 32 9.94 6.99 -4.53
CA ALA A 32 9.95 8.46 -4.60
C ALA A 32 11.04 9.05 -3.69
N ARG A 33 11.17 8.53 -2.47
CA ARG A 33 12.22 8.93 -1.52
C ARG A 33 13.61 8.62 -2.06
N ALA A 34 13.81 7.44 -2.66
CA ALA A 34 15.07 7.11 -3.31
C ALA A 34 15.36 8.07 -4.48
N CYS A 35 14.36 8.39 -5.29
CA CYS A 35 14.46 9.30 -6.43
C CYS A 35 14.87 10.72 -6.02
N ILE A 36 14.37 11.25 -4.90
CA ILE A 36 14.74 12.59 -4.40
C ILE A 36 16.18 12.61 -3.90
N ASN A 37 16.62 11.53 -3.25
CA ASN A 37 17.92 11.48 -2.59
C ASN A 37 19.05 10.92 -3.48
N ALA A 38 18.71 10.35 -4.64
CA ALA A 38 19.67 9.82 -5.58
C ALA A 38 20.17 10.90 -6.54
N HIS A 39 21.48 10.92 -6.78
CA HIS A 39 22.09 11.69 -7.88
C HIS A 39 21.94 10.92 -9.20
N SER A 40 20.70 10.71 -9.61
CA SER A 40 20.36 9.88 -10.77
C SER A 40 20.60 10.61 -12.08
N THR A 41 20.88 9.86 -13.15
CA THR A 41 20.85 10.43 -14.49
C THR A 41 19.40 10.77 -14.87
N PRO A 42 19.17 11.66 -15.86
CA PRO A 42 17.82 11.95 -16.34
C PRO A 42 17.06 10.71 -16.82
N ALA A 43 17.75 9.71 -17.37
CA ALA A 43 17.14 8.46 -17.81
C ALA A 43 16.65 7.62 -16.62
N ASP A 44 17.48 7.49 -15.58
CA ASP A 44 17.12 6.76 -14.36
C ASP A 44 15.96 7.44 -13.63
N PHE A 45 15.97 8.78 -13.59
CA PHE A 45 14.89 9.58 -13.03
C PHE A 45 13.56 9.28 -13.73
N MET A 46 13.55 9.27 -15.06
CA MET A 46 12.36 8.96 -15.84
C MET A 46 11.82 7.55 -15.55
N VAL A 47 12.70 6.55 -15.47
CA VAL A 47 12.31 5.16 -15.14
C VAL A 47 11.67 5.10 -13.75
N MET A 48 12.26 5.76 -12.75
CA MET A 48 11.71 5.77 -11.39
C MET A 48 10.32 6.43 -11.32
N ILE A 49 10.12 7.54 -12.04
CA ILE A 49 8.80 8.20 -12.12
C ILE A 49 7.76 7.30 -12.79
N CYS A 50 8.11 6.59 -13.87
CA CYS A 50 7.21 5.61 -14.49
C CYS A 50 6.81 4.48 -13.53
N CYS A 51 7.78 3.92 -12.78
CA CYS A 51 7.50 2.88 -11.78
C CYS A 51 6.54 3.36 -10.68
N ILE A 52 6.69 4.61 -10.22
CA ILE A 52 5.78 5.21 -9.23
C ILE A 52 4.37 5.34 -9.84
N ALA A 53 4.26 5.81 -11.08
CA ALA A 53 2.98 5.97 -11.76
C ALA A 53 2.24 4.63 -11.93
N ASP A 54 2.93 3.56 -12.34
CA ASP A 54 2.35 2.23 -12.51
C ASP A 54 1.83 1.66 -11.17
N LEU A 55 2.58 1.84 -10.08
CA LEU A 55 2.16 1.39 -8.75
C LEU A 55 0.89 2.10 -8.29
N LEU A 56 0.81 3.43 -8.47
CA LEU A 56 -0.35 4.23 -8.09
C LEU A 56 -1.57 3.93 -8.98
N HIS A 57 -1.36 3.77 -10.28
CA HIS A 57 -2.41 3.37 -11.21
C HIS A 57 -3.02 2.02 -10.81
N ALA A 58 -2.19 1.03 -10.46
CA ALA A 58 -2.64 -0.29 -10.02
C ALA A 58 -3.30 -0.32 -8.63
N VAL A 59 -3.25 0.79 -7.87
CA VAL A 59 -4.06 1.00 -6.67
C VAL A 59 -5.41 1.59 -7.05
N ILE A 60 -5.41 2.62 -7.91
CA ILE A 60 -6.62 3.31 -8.37
C ILE A 60 -7.56 2.35 -9.12
N GLU A 61 -7.05 1.58 -10.09
CA GLU A 61 -7.88 0.63 -10.86
C GLU A 61 -8.51 -0.48 -10.02
N LYS A 62 -7.95 -0.80 -8.84
CA LYS A 62 -8.53 -1.79 -7.92
C LYS A 62 -9.51 -1.18 -6.91
N THR A 63 -9.71 0.13 -6.97
CA THR A 63 -10.61 0.87 -6.08
C THR A 63 -11.99 1.09 -6.73
N GLU A 64 -12.14 0.76 -8.02
CA GLU A 64 -13.42 0.64 -8.75
C GLU A 64 -13.95 -0.81 -8.70
#